data_AF-A0A3M0FQ07-F1
#
_entry.id   AF-A0A3M0FQ07-F1
#
_cell.length_a   1.000
_cell.length_b   1.000
_cell.length_c   1.000
_cell.angle_alpha   90.00
_cell.angle_beta   90.00
_cell.angle_gamma   90.00
#
_symmetry.space_group_name_H-M   'P 1'
#
loop_
_entity.id
_entity.type
_entity.pdbx_description
1 polymer ?
#
loop_
_entity_poly.entity_id
_entity_poly.type
_entity_poly.pdbx_seq_one_letter_code
_entity_poly.pdbx_strand_id
1 'polypeptide(L)' 'MALIPCPECRQSVSDIAPACPRCGYPVAGSPRSRRMIDSGVAGKAVGAIGGWLIVPWIARLVAMAMFCLVLIVMFIKGRG' A
#
# COMPACT_ATOMS: atom_id res chain seq x y z
N MET A 1 22.76 3.46 29.91
CA MET A 1 22.46 2.03 30.12
C MET A 1 20.99 1.95 30.46
N ALA A 2 20.16 1.32 29.63
CA ALA A 2 18.71 1.29 29.82
C ALA A 2 18.31 -0.12 30.23
N LEU A 3 17.89 -0.29 31.48
CA LEU A 3 17.29 -1.55 31.89
C LEU A 3 15.93 -1.66 31.20
N ILE A 4 15.81 -2.57 30.23
CA ILE A 4 14.56 -2.86 29.55
C ILE A 4 13.82 -3.97 30.30
N PRO A 5 12.50 -3.88 30.48
CA PRO A 5 11.72 -5.00 31.00
C PRO A 5 11.67 -6.11 29.94
N CYS A 6 12.06 -7.33 30.32
CA CYS A 6 11.89 -8.50 29.47
C CYS A 6 10.39 -8.77 29.25
N PRO A 7 9.92 -9.01 28.00
CA PRO A 7 8.50 -9.20 27.70
C PRO A 7 7.91 -10.48 28.33
N GLU A 8 8.74 -11.50 28.54
CA GLU A 8 8.31 -12.79 29.08
C GLU A 8 8.21 -12.76 30.61
N CYS A 9 9.29 -12.31 31.26
CA CYS A 9 9.44 -12.47 32.71
C CYS A 9 9.24 -11.14 33.48
N ARG A 10 9.12 -10.01 32.77
CA ARG A 10 9.02 -8.64 33.29
C ARG A 10 10.20 -8.23 34.19
N GLN A 11 11.30 -8.98 34.13
CA GLN A 11 12.53 -8.60 34.83
C GLN A 11 13.23 -7.47 34.09
N SER A 12 13.81 -6.55 34.82
CA SER A 12 14.72 -5.55 34.28
C SER A 12 16.03 -6.21 33.83
N VAL A 13 16.32 -6.14 32.54
CA VAL A 13 17.53 -6.69 31.93
C VAL A 13 18.26 -5.59 31.15
N SER A 14 19.59 -5.70 31.05
CA SER A 14 20.37 -4.75 30.25
C SER A 14 20.02 -4.89 28.78
N ASP A 15 19.88 -3.75 28.10
CA ASP A 15 19.67 -3.64 26.66
C ASP A 15 20.78 -4.30 25.80
N ILE A 16 21.92 -4.64 26.41
CA ILE A 16 23.09 -5.25 25.75
C ILE A 16 23.16 -6.77 26.02
N ALA A 17 22.36 -7.31 26.96
CA ALA A 17 22.43 -8.72 27.31
C ALA A 17 22.02 -9.60 26.11
N PRO A 18 22.72 -10.72 25.81
CA PRO A 18 22.35 -11.61 24.71
C PRO A 18 20.99 -12.27 24.94
N ALA A 19 20.73 -12.68 26.17
CA ALA A 19 19.46 -13.25 26.61
C ALA A 19 19.14 -12.79 28.04
N CYS A 20 17.86 -12.85 28.40
CA CYS A 20 17.41 -12.63 29.77
C CYS A 20 17.94 -13.76 30.66
N PRO A 21 18.72 -13.47 31.72
CA PRO A 21 19.27 -14.50 32.60
C PRO A 21 18.20 -15.23 33.43
N ARG A 22 16.98 -14.68 33.53
CA ARG A 22 15.90 -15.28 34.34
C ARG A 22 15.01 -16.26 33.58
N CYS A 23 14.80 -16.05 32.28
CA CYS A 23 13.93 -16.90 31.46
C CYS A 23 14.56 -17.43 30.17
N GLY A 24 15.77 -17.00 29.82
CA GLY A 24 16.46 -17.40 28.59
C GLY A 24 15.96 -16.70 27.32
N TYR A 25 15.00 -15.76 27.42
CA TYR A 25 14.48 -15.05 26.25
C TYR A 25 15.58 -14.21 25.56
N PRO A 26 15.83 -14.38 24.25
CA PRO A 26 16.87 -13.64 23.55
C PRO A 26 16.51 -12.15 23.45
N VAL A 27 17.30 -11.29 24.10
CA VAL A 27 17.08 -9.83 24.12
C VAL A 27 18.04 -9.07 23.20
N ALA A 28 19.22 -9.62 22.91
CA ALA A 28 20.06 -9.10 21.84
C ALA A 28 19.57 -9.65 20.50
N GLY A 29 19.16 -8.76 19.60
CA GLY A 29 18.77 -9.15 18.25
C GLY A 29 17.28 -9.47 18.10
N SER A 30 16.41 -8.85 18.89
CA SER A 30 15.07 -8.51 18.37
C SER A 30 15.26 -7.27 17.47
N PRO A 31 15.41 -7.40 16.13
CA PRO A 31 15.10 -6.29 15.26
C PRO A 31 13.61 -6.05 15.48
N ARG A 32 13.28 -5.18 16.43
CA ARG A 32 11.93 -4.73 16.68
C ARG A 32 11.43 -4.29 15.32
N SER A 33 10.51 -5.09 14.80
CA SER A 33 9.98 -5.03 13.46
C SER A 33 9.42 -3.64 13.17
N ARG A 34 10.30 -2.70 12.80
CA ARG A 34 9.99 -1.51 11.99
C ARG A 34 10.02 -1.88 10.51
N ARG A 35 9.51 -3.07 10.17
CA ARG A 35 9.03 -3.40 8.83
C ARG A 35 7.52 -3.55 8.87
N MET A 36 6.87 -2.46 9.22
CA MET A 36 5.44 -2.24 9.07
C MET A 36 5.33 -0.71 9.10
N ILE A 37 5.22 0.04 8.01
CA ILE A 37 4.70 -0.19 6.68
C ILE A 37 5.52 0.70 5.75
N ASP A 38 6.24 0.12 4.78
CA ASP A 38 6.84 0.90 3.70
C ASP A 38 5.70 1.28 2.74
N SER A 39 5.07 2.42 3.02
CA SER A 39 3.94 2.98 2.28
C SER A 39 4.27 3.35 0.83
N GLY A 40 5.53 3.16 0.40
CA GLY A 40 5.98 3.34 -0.98
C GLY A 40 5.54 2.25 -1.96
N VAL A 41 5.31 1.01 -1.51
CA VAL A 41 4.93 -0.10 -2.41
C VAL A 41 3.43 -0.17 -2.68
N ALA A 42 2.59 0.19 -1.70
CA ALA A 42 1.14 0.17 -1.85
C ALA A 42 0.63 1.17 -2.90
N GLY A 43 1.30 2.33 -3.04
CA GLY A 43 0.93 3.33 -4.05
C GLY A 43 1.28 2.93 -5.48
N LYS A 44 2.32 2.11 -5.69
CA LYS A 44 2.79 1.74 -7.04
C LYS A 44 1.98 0.59 -7.66
N ALA A 45 1.48 -0.34 -6.85
CA ALA A 45 0.63 -1.43 -7.34
C ALA A 45 -0.75 -0.95 -7.83
N VAL A 46 -1.34 0.04 -7.16
CA VAL A 46 -2.64 0.61 -7.55
C VAL A 46 -2.54 1.46 -8.82
N GLY A 47 -1.47 2.25 -8.96
CA GLY A 47 -1.26 3.09 -10.14
C GLY A 47 -0.96 2.32 -11.43
N ALA A 48 -0.14 1.26 -11.34
CA ALA A 48 0.28 0.50 -12.52
C ALA A 48 -0.84 -0.40 -13.07
N ILE A 49 -1.58 -1.10 -12.21
CA ILE A 49 -2.65 -2.01 -12.64
C ILE A 49 -3.93 -1.23 -12.98
N GLY A 50 -4.27 -0.23 -12.16
CA GLY A 50 -5.41 0.64 -12.40
C GLY A 50 -5.24 1.47 -13.68
N GLY A 51 -4.07 2.08 -13.88
CA GLY A 51 -3.80 2.86 -15.09
C GLY A 51 -3.84 2.03 -16.37
N TRP A 52 -3.29 0.82 -16.37
CA TRP A 52 -3.14 0.06 -17.62
C TRP A 52 -4.45 -0.55 -18.14
N LEU A 53 -5.37 -0.99 -17.28
CA LEU A 53 -6.67 -1.52 -17.71
C LEU A 53 -7.76 -0.45 -17.86
N ILE A 54 -7.76 0.59 -17.04
CA ILE A 54 -8.85 1.57 -16.99
C ILE A 54 -8.70 2.63 -18.10
N VAL A 55 -7.47 3.06 -18.41
CA VAL A 55 -7.19 4.07 -19.45
C VAL A 55 -7.71 3.67 -20.84
N PRO A 56 -7.49 2.45 -21.36
CA PRO A 56 -8.01 2.08 -22.68
C PRO A 56 -9.54 1.95 -22.72
N TRP A 57 -10.20 1.52 -21.64
CA TRP A 57 -11.66 1.44 -21.60
C TRP A 57 -12.32 2.82 -21.53
N ILE A 58 -11.78 3.74 -20.72
CA ILE A 58 -12.27 5.12 -20.64
C ILE A 58 -12.12 5.82 -21.99
N ALA A 59 -10.93 5.74 -22.62
CA ALA A 59 -10.71 6.36 -23.92
C ALA A 59 -11.68 5.82 -24.98
N ARG A 60 -11.96 4.52 -24.96
CA ARG A 60 -12.89 3.86 -25.89
C ARG A 60 -14.34 4.27 -25.64
N LEU A 61 -14.76 4.42 -24.38
CA LEU A 61 -16.09 4.93 -24.02
C LEU A 61 -16.29 6.39 -24.43
N VAL A 62 -15.30 7.25 -24.17
CA VAL A 62 -15.36 8.67 -24.53
C VAL A 62 -15.42 8.86 -26.05
N ALA A 63 -14.61 8.11 -26.81
CA ALA A 63 -14.63 8.16 -28.26
C ALA A 63 -15.99 7.70 -28.84
N MET A 64 -16.58 6.64 -28.28
CA MET A 64 -17.89 6.14 -28.71
C MET A 64 -19.01 7.14 -28.40
N ALA A 65 -18.99 7.75 -27.21
CA ALA A 65 -19.94 8.80 -26.82
C ALA A 65 -19.86 10.03 -27.74
N MET A 66 -18.65 10.51 -28.05
CA MET A 66 -18.45 11.63 -28.97
C MET A 66 -19.00 11.32 -30.37
N PHE A 67 -18.75 10.12 -30.88
CA PHE A 67 -19.24 9.69 -32.19
C PHE A 67 -20.77 9.65 -32.25
N CYS A 68 -21.41 9.09 -31.22
CA CYS A 68 -22.86 9.06 -31.11
C CYS A 68 -23.46 10.48 -31.06
N LEU A 69 -22.87 11.40 -30.29
CA LEU A 69 -23.34 12.79 -30.22
C LEU A 69 -23.30 13.48 -31.59
N VAL A 70 -22.22 13.31 -32.36
CA VAL A 70 -22.10 13.90 -33.70
C VAL A 70 -23.17 13.34 -34.65
N LEU A 71 -23.38 12.01 -34.65
CA LEU A 71 -24.42 11.40 -35.49
C LEU A 71 -25.82 11.89 -35.09
N ILE A 72 -26.10 11.97 -33.79
CA ILE A 72 -27.38 12.49 -33.28
C ILE A 72 -27.58 13.94 -33.76
N VAL A 73 -26.58 14.80 -33.62
CA VAL A 73 -26.65 16.20 -34.06
C VAL A 73 -26.83 16.30 -35.58
N MET A 74 -26.10 15.51 -36.37
CA MET A 74 -26.28 15.48 -37.84
C MET A 74 -27.67 15.00 -38.23
N PHE A 75 -28.22 14.01 -37.53
CA PHE A 75 -29.57 13.52 -37.78
C PHE A 75 -30.66 14.52 -37.38
N ILE A 76 -30.48 15.26 -36.29
CA ILE A 76 -31.43 16.31 -35.87
C ILE A 76 -31.36 17.46 -36.87
N LYS A 77 -30.15 17.88 -37.26
CA LYS A 77 -29.93 19.01 -38.16
C LYS A 77 -30.28 18.70 -39.62
N GLY A 78 -30.21 17.45 -40.05
CA GLY A 78 -30.57 17.02 -41.41
C GLY A 78 -32.05 16.65 -41.59
N ARG A 79 -32.86 16.68 -40.52
CA ARG A 79 -34.28 16.30 -40.54
C ARG A 79 -35.23 17.51 -40.42
N GLY A 80 -34.70 18.73 -40.50
CA GLY A 80 -35.46 19.99 -40.58
C GLY A 80 -35.02 20.78 -41.79
#